data_AF-A0A7R9LUD6-F1
#
_entry.id   AF-A0A7R9LUD6-F1
#
_cell.length_a   1.000
_cell.length_b   1.000
_cell.length_c   1.000
_cell.angle_alpha   90.00
_cell.angle_beta   90.00
_cell.angle_gamma   90.00
#
_symmetry.space_group_name_H-M   'P 1'
#
loop_
_entity.id
_entity.type
_entity.pdbx_description
1 polymer ?
#
loop_
_entity_poly.entity_id
_entity_poly.type
_entity_poly.pdbx_seq_one_letter_code
_entity_poly.pdbx_strand_id
1 'polypeptide(L)'
;MFKGIGIGTIVVSFILNCYYVVIISWALLYLYYSFSWVLPWSTCDNEWNTAQCWSPNSNTTANEHSVNSVIEFWERKIIQISEGIDHPNGLQWELALTLLIAWILCFFCIWRGIKSTGKAAYVTAIFPYFVMTALFIRGVTLPGAGDGI
;
A
#
# COMPACT_ATOMS: atom_id res chain seq x y z
N MET A 1 -5.12 41.67 -3.43
CA MET A 1 -5.88 41.16 -2.28
C MET A 1 -5.83 39.62 -2.16
N PHE A 2 -5.99 38.85 -3.23
CA PHE A 2 -6.05 37.36 -3.17
C PHE A 2 -4.72 36.59 -3.37
N LYS A 3 -3.55 37.23 -3.23
CA LYS A 3 -2.25 36.52 -3.36
C LYS A 3 -2.06 35.42 -2.29
N GLY A 4 -2.70 35.56 -1.12
CA GLY A 4 -2.66 34.57 -0.05
C GLY A 4 -3.30 33.22 -0.41
N ILE A 5 -4.27 33.21 -1.33
CA ILE A 5 -4.92 31.96 -1.79
C ILE A 5 -3.89 31.07 -2.50
N GLY A 6 -3.07 31.64 -3.38
CA GLY A 6 -2.06 30.88 -4.12
C GLY A 6 -0.99 30.28 -3.20
N ILE A 7 -0.53 31.03 -2.20
CA ILE A 7 0.44 30.53 -1.22
C ILE A 7 -0.19 29.40 -0.39
N GLY A 8 -1.44 29.57 0.05
CA GLY A 8 -2.18 28.53 0.76
C GLY A 8 -2.29 27.24 -0.04
N THR A 9 -2.62 27.31 -1.34
CA THR A 9 -2.70 26.14 -2.22
C THR A 9 -1.36 25.42 -2.34
N ILE A 10 -0.23 26.15 -2.42
CA ILE A 10 1.10 25.53 -2.51
C ILE A 10 1.45 24.78 -1.22
N VAL A 11 1.19 25.38 -0.05
CA VAL A 11 1.45 24.74 1.25
C VAL A 11 0.62 23.46 1.40
N VAL A 12 -0.67 23.52 1.09
CA VAL A 12 -1.55 22.33 1.15
C VAL A 12 -1.08 21.27 0.16
N SER A 13 -0.74 21.65 -1.08
CA SER A 13 -0.25 20.71 -2.09
C SER A 13 1.04 20.02 -1.67
N PHE A 14 1.94 20.74 -0.99
CA PHE A 14 3.17 20.16 -0.45
C PHE A 14 2.89 19.11 0.63
N ILE A 15 2.04 19.43 1.61
CA ILE A 15 1.67 18.50 2.69
C ILE A 15 1.02 17.24 2.10
N LEU A 16 0.08 17.41 1.17
CA LEU A 16 -0.58 16.29 0.50
C LEU A 16 0.43 15.44 -0.28
N ASN A 17 1.36 16.06 -1.00
CA ASN A 17 2.37 15.34 -1.75
C ASN A 17 3.27 14.46 -0.84
N CYS A 18 3.72 15.01 0.30
CA CYS A 18 4.50 14.25 1.29
C CYS A 18 3.75 13.05 1.84
N TYR A 19 2.44 13.17 2.06
CA TYR A 19 1.60 12.06 2.54
C TYR A 19 1.33 11.02 1.44
N TYR A 20 0.88 11.45 0.27
CA TYR A 20 0.47 10.54 -0.81
C TYR A 20 1.63 9.74 -1.38
N VAL A 21 2.85 10.30 -1.44
CA VAL A 21 4.01 9.57 -1.96
C VAL A 21 4.38 8.37 -1.07
N VAL A 22 4.10 8.45 0.24
CA VAL A 22 4.28 7.33 1.18
C VAL A 22 3.26 6.22 0.92
N ILE A 23 2.00 6.56 0.64
CA ILE A 23 0.99 5.56 0.26
C ILE A 23 1.38 4.84 -1.03
N ILE A 24 1.91 5.58 -2.01
CA ILE A 24 2.39 5.00 -3.27
C ILE A 24 3.57 4.05 -2.99
N SER A 25 4.49 4.38 -2.09
CA SER A 25 5.62 3.50 -1.76
C SER A 25 5.17 2.19 -1.11
N TRP A 26 4.14 2.23 -0.25
CA TRP A 26 3.50 1.02 0.27
C TRP A 26 2.91 0.17 -0.86
N ALA A 27 2.13 0.77 -1.76
CA ALA A 27 1.52 0.06 -2.88
C ALA A 27 2.57 -0.59 -3.79
N LEU A 28 3.67 0.11 -4.09
CA LEU A 28 4.79 -0.43 -4.88
C LEU A 28 5.49 -1.59 -4.16
N LEU A 29 5.64 -1.51 -2.83
CA LEU A 29 6.24 -2.58 -2.04
C LEU A 29 5.34 -3.82 -2.02
N TYR A 30 4.03 -3.67 -1.82
CA TYR A 30 3.07 -4.77 -1.93
C TYR A 30 3.04 -5.38 -3.34
N LEU A 31 3.14 -4.54 -4.38
CA LEU A 31 3.25 -5.00 -5.77
C LEU A 31 4.51 -5.85 -5.96
N TYR A 32 5.66 -5.42 -5.43
CA TYR A 32 6.90 -6.19 -5.47
C TYR A 32 6.73 -7.56 -4.80
N TYR A 33 6.18 -7.61 -3.58
CA TYR A 33 5.93 -8.87 -2.87
C TYR A 33 4.90 -9.78 -3.56
N SER A 34 4.00 -9.22 -4.38
CA SER A 34 2.99 -9.98 -5.14
C SER A 34 3.59 -10.83 -6.26
N PHE A 35 4.85 -10.63 -6.65
CA PHE A 35 5.54 -11.47 -7.63
C PHE A 35 6.11 -12.76 -7.03
N SER A 36 5.97 -12.97 -5.72
CA SER A 36 6.36 -14.21 -5.04
C SER A 36 5.38 -15.35 -5.36
N TRP A 37 5.88 -16.59 -5.46
CA TRP A 37 5.05 -17.78 -5.68
C TRP A 37 4.01 -18.01 -4.59
N VAL A 38 4.41 -17.79 -3.33
CA VAL A 38 3.53 -17.80 -2.16
C VAL A 38 3.51 -16.37 -1.62
N LEU A 39 2.31 -15.83 -1.40
CA LEU A 39 2.17 -14.46 -0.94
C LEU A 39 2.62 -14.38 0.54
N PRO A 40 3.53 -13.47 0.91
CA PRO A 40 4.09 -13.42 2.27
C PRO A 40 3.06 -13.22 3.38
N TRP A 41 1.95 -12.55 3.07
CA TRP A 41 0.82 -12.32 3.98
C TRP A 41 -0.22 -13.44 3.99
N SER A 42 0.02 -14.54 3.27
CA SER A 42 -0.90 -15.70 3.26
C SER A 42 -0.54 -16.77 4.29
N THR A 43 0.66 -16.71 4.85
CA THR A 43 1.21 -17.73 5.76
C THR A 43 1.78 -17.11 7.04
N CYS A 44 1.82 -17.91 8.10
CA CYS A 44 2.47 -17.54 9.36
C CYS A 44 3.94 -17.99 9.46
N ASP A 45 4.50 -18.58 8.41
CA ASP A 45 5.86 -19.13 8.39
C ASP A 45 6.90 -18.10 7.91
N ASN A 46 7.04 -17.00 8.64
CA ASN A 46 7.97 -15.92 8.30
C ASN A 46 8.65 -15.36 9.55
N GLU A 47 9.83 -14.77 9.40
CA GLU A 47 10.67 -14.28 10.51
C GLU A 47 10.04 -13.15 11.34
N TRP A 48 9.13 -12.38 10.75
CA TRP A 48 8.44 -11.28 11.43
C TRP A 48 7.22 -11.72 12.22
N ASN A 49 6.77 -12.97 12.06
CA ASN A 49 5.53 -13.44 12.67
C ASN A 49 5.72 -13.82 14.15
N THR A 50 4.70 -13.57 14.96
CA THR A 50 4.66 -13.98 16.36
C THR A 50 4.00 -15.35 16.55
N ALA A 51 4.11 -15.89 17.75
CA ALA A 51 3.38 -17.08 18.16
C ALA A 51 1.84 -16.92 18.15
N GLN A 52 1.33 -15.68 18.07
CA GLN A 52 -0.10 -15.39 17.98
C GLN A 52 -0.60 -15.33 16.53
N CYS A 53 0.29 -15.47 15.53
CA CYS A 53 -0.10 -15.41 14.13
C CYS A 53 -1.06 -16.55 13.77
N TRP A 54 -2.14 -16.20 13.08
CA TRP A 54 -3.13 -17.14 12.56
C TRP A 54 -3.37 -16.92 11.06
N SER A 55 -3.59 -18.03 10.34
CA SER A 55 -3.96 -18.02 8.93
C SER A 55 -5.10 -19.02 8.68
N PRO A 56 -6.02 -18.74 7.73
CA PRO A 56 -7.13 -19.65 7.42
C PRO A 56 -6.70 -21.04 6.97
N ASN A 57 -5.46 -21.19 6.48
CA ASN A 57 -4.90 -22.46 6.03
C ASN A 57 -4.22 -23.25 7.16
N SER A 58 -4.17 -22.71 8.37
CA SER A 58 -3.58 -23.40 9.53
C SER A 58 -4.58 -24.35 10.18
N ASN A 59 -4.10 -25.50 10.67
CA ASN A 59 -4.92 -26.52 11.35
C ASN A 59 -5.32 -26.11 12.78
N THR A 60 -5.05 -24.87 13.19
CA THR A 60 -5.33 -24.36 14.54
C THR A 60 -6.58 -23.49 14.52
N THR A 61 -7.45 -23.65 15.52
CA THR A 61 -8.59 -22.76 15.73
C THR A 61 -8.11 -21.39 16.19
N ALA A 62 -8.69 -20.33 15.61
CA ALA A 62 -8.45 -18.96 16.06
C ALA A 62 -8.89 -18.82 17.54
N ASN A 63 -7.98 -18.29 18.37
CA ASN A 63 -8.28 -17.91 19.75
C ASN A 63 -8.53 -16.39 19.81
N GLU A 64 -9.07 -15.89 20.94
CA GLU A 64 -9.32 -14.45 21.14
C GLU A 64 -8.06 -13.58 20.99
N HIS A 65 -6.87 -14.14 21.23
CA HIS A 65 -5.60 -13.45 21.09
C HIS A 65 -4.91 -13.63 19.73
N SER A 66 -5.51 -14.39 18.82
CA SER A 66 -4.90 -14.64 17.51
C SER A 66 -4.94 -13.41 16.61
N VAL A 67 -3.84 -13.17 15.90
CA VAL A 67 -3.67 -12.05 14.98
C VAL A 67 -3.52 -12.58 13.56
N ASN A 68 -4.26 -12.01 12.61
CA ASN A 68 -4.19 -12.44 11.21
C ASN A 68 -2.79 -12.21 10.63
N SER A 69 -2.27 -13.19 9.88
CA SER A 69 -1.01 -13.07 9.10
C SER A 69 -0.91 -11.80 8.25
N VAL A 70 -2.02 -11.32 7.69
CA VAL A 70 -2.07 -10.06 6.92
C VAL A 70 -1.78 -8.83 7.78
N ILE A 71 -2.29 -8.81 9.02
CA ILE A 71 -2.06 -7.71 9.97
C ILE A 71 -0.62 -7.75 10.45
N GLU A 72 -0.10 -8.93 10.80
CA GLU A 72 1.31 -9.07 11.20
C GLU A 72 2.27 -8.67 10.08
N PHE A 73 1.97 -9.04 8.83
CA PHE A 73 2.75 -8.59 7.68
C PHE A 73 2.76 -7.06 7.57
N TRP A 74 1.61 -6.41 7.68
CA TRP A 74 1.54 -4.95 7.67
C TRP A 74 2.34 -4.35 8.83
N GLU A 75 1.98 -4.68 10.07
CA GLU A 75 2.47 -4.01 11.28
C GLU A 75 3.94 -4.30 11.59
N ARG A 76 4.39 -5.54 11.37
CA ARG A 76 5.73 -5.99 11.77
C ARG A 76 6.72 -6.02 10.63
N LYS A 77 6.29 -6.31 9.39
CA LYS A 77 7.19 -6.35 8.24
C LYS A 77 7.20 -5.05 7.44
N ILE A 78 6.03 -4.48 7.13
CA ILE A 78 5.94 -3.30 6.25
C ILE A 78 6.13 -1.99 7.02
N ILE A 79 5.40 -1.75 8.11
CA ILE A 79 5.45 -0.47 8.84
C ILE A 79 6.31 -0.49 10.11
N GLN A 80 6.68 -1.67 10.62
CA GLN A 80 7.49 -1.85 11.84
C GLN A 80 7.06 -0.89 12.96
N ILE A 81 5.79 -1.02 13.35
CA ILE A 81 5.15 -0.09 14.29
C ILE A 81 5.99 0.03 15.57
N SER A 82 6.29 1.27 15.98
CA SER A 82 7.00 1.56 17.22
C SER A 82 6.07 1.51 18.42
N GLU A 83 6.64 1.38 19.64
CA GLU A 83 5.86 1.41 20.89
C GLU A 83 5.16 2.75 21.14
N GLY A 84 5.64 3.83 20.51
CA GLY A 84 5.02 5.15 20.57
C GLY A 84 5.70 6.18 19.67
N ILE A 85 5.17 7.40 19.67
CA ILE A 85 5.73 8.55 18.92
C ILE A 85 7.04 9.03 19.56
N ASP A 86 7.19 8.84 20.86
CA ASP A 86 8.37 9.26 21.65
C ASP A 86 9.60 8.36 21.39
N HIS A 87 9.37 7.17 20.84
CA HIS A 87 10.40 6.16 20.58
C HIS A 87 10.30 5.65 19.13
N PRO A 88 10.63 6.50 18.14
CA PRO A 88 10.60 6.08 16.74
C PRO A 88 11.60 4.94 16.51
N ASN A 89 11.14 3.90 15.81
CA ASN A 89 12.02 2.85 15.30
C ASN A 89 12.97 3.40 14.23
N GLY A 90 13.99 2.60 13.90
CA GLY A 90 14.94 2.93 12.84
C GLY A 90 14.29 3.10 11.46
N LEU A 91 15.05 3.65 10.50
CA LEU A 91 14.58 3.78 9.12
C LEU A 91 14.43 2.41 8.48
N GLN A 92 13.24 2.12 7.97
CA GLN A 92 12.99 0.93 7.18
C GLN A 92 13.54 1.08 5.76
N TRP A 93 14.61 0.36 5.46
CA TRP A 93 15.34 0.46 4.19
C TRP A 93 14.50 0.05 2.98
N GLU A 94 13.63 -0.96 3.11
CA GLU A 94 12.74 -1.39 2.02
C GLU A 94 11.77 -0.27 1.63
N LEU A 95 11.16 0.38 2.62
CA LEU A 95 10.28 1.54 2.42
C LEU A 95 11.05 2.75 1.87
N ALA A 96 12.25 3.01 2.37
CA ALA A 96 13.07 4.13 1.89
C ALA A 96 13.43 3.95 0.41
N LEU A 97 13.76 2.72 0.00
CA LEU A 97 14.07 2.38 -1.39
C LEU A 97 12.82 2.49 -2.28
N THR A 98 11.67 1.94 -1.87
CA THR A 98 10.44 2.06 -2.68
C THR A 98 9.93 3.49 -2.73
N LEU A 99 10.15 4.29 -1.69
CA LEU A 99 9.87 5.72 -1.68
C LEU A 99 10.74 6.46 -2.71
N LEU A 100 12.04 6.14 -2.78
CA LEU A 100 12.94 6.70 -3.79
C LEU A 100 12.47 6.33 -5.22
N ILE A 101 12.07 5.08 -5.44
CA ILE A 101 11.50 4.63 -6.72
C ILE A 101 10.22 5.41 -7.06
N ALA A 102 9.31 5.59 -6.09
CA ALA A 102 8.09 6.37 -6.29
C ALA A 102 8.40 7.80 -6.74
N TRP A 103 9.37 8.47 -6.10
CA TRP A 103 9.83 9.80 -6.51
C TRP A 103 10.39 9.83 -7.92
N ILE A 104 11.22 8.85 -8.29
CA ILE A 104 11.79 8.73 -9.64
C ILE A 104 10.67 8.54 -10.67
N LEU A 105 9.68 7.69 -10.41
CA LEU A 105 8.53 7.48 -11.29
C LEU A 105 7.70 8.75 -11.46
N CYS A 106 7.35 9.43 -10.36
CA CYS A 106 6.62 10.70 -10.40
C CYS A 106 7.39 11.76 -11.20
N PHE A 107 8.70 11.83 -11.00
CA PHE A 107 9.55 12.76 -11.73
C PHE A 107 9.55 12.48 -13.24
N PHE A 108 9.67 11.22 -13.68
CA PHE A 108 9.58 10.88 -15.11
C PHE A 108 8.20 11.18 -15.71
N CYS A 109 7.11 11.00 -14.94
CA CYS A 109 5.76 11.37 -15.38
C CYS A 109 5.61 12.89 -15.63
N ILE A 110 6.39 13.72 -14.92
CA ILE A 110 6.30 15.18 -14.99
C ILE A 110 7.41 15.79 -15.87
N TRP A 111 8.57 15.14 -16.02
CA TRP A 111 9.78 15.72 -16.64
C TRP A 111 9.50 16.39 -17.98
N ARG A 112 8.75 15.72 -18.87
CA ARG A 112 8.44 16.23 -20.21
C ARG A 112 7.20 17.14 -20.25
N GLY A 113 6.77 17.65 -19.10
CA GLY A 113 5.64 18.55 -18.91
C GLY A 113 4.29 17.88 -19.19
N ILE A 114 3.28 18.73 -19.42
CA ILE A 114 1.87 18.33 -19.45
C ILE A 114 1.52 17.31 -20.55
N LYS A 115 2.29 17.27 -21.64
CA LYS A 115 2.12 16.28 -22.70
C LYS A 115 2.48 14.86 -22.24
N SER A 116 3.50 14.73 -21.39
CA SER A 116 3.92 13.46 -20.80
C SER A 116 3.00 13.05 -19.67
N THR A 117 2.68 14.00 -18.79
CA THR A 117 1.74 13.79 -17.68
C THR A 117 0.37 13.37 -18.20
N GLY A 118 -0.12 13.96 -19.30
CA GLY A 118 -1.36 13.55 -19.95
C GLY A 118 -1.33 12.10 -20.44
N LYS A 119 -0.23 11.67 -21.09
CA LYS A 119 -0.05 10.28 -21.51
C LYS A 119 -0.04 9.29 -20.34
N ALA A 120 0.68 9.62 -19.27
CA ALA A 120 0.69 8.82 -18.05
C ALA A 120 -0.71 8.76 -17.41
N ALA A 121 -1.42 9.90 -17.37
CA ALA A 121 -2.75 10.01 -16.81
C ALA A 121 -3.77 9.11 -17.52
N TYR A 122 -3.67 8.95 -18.86
CA TYR A 122 -4.54 8.01 -19.58
C TYR A 122 -4.37 6.57 -19.05
N VAL A 123 -3.14 6.13 -18.81
CA VAL A 123 -2.88 4.79 -18.28
C VAL A 123 -3.37 4.68 -16.83
N THR A 124 -2.98 5.63 -15.97
CA THR A 124 -3.32 5.58 -14.54
C THR A 124 -4.80 5.81 -14.26
N ALA A 125 -5.54 6.47 -15.14
CA ALA A 125 -6.98 6.64 -15.01
C ALA A 125 -7.77 5.43 -15.53
N ILE A 126 -7.32 4.78 -16.61
CA ILE A 126 -8.03 3.63 -17.20
C ILE A 126 -7.76 2.33 -16.44
N PHE A 127 -6.52 2.12 -15.99
CA PHE A 127 -6.12 0.88 -15.32
C PHE A 127 -6.97 0.52 -14.10
N PRO A 128 -7.33 1.45 -13.18
CA PRO A 128 -8.22 1.16 -12.06
C PRO A 128 -9.57 0.62 -12.49
N TYR A 129 -10.16 1.12 -13.58
CA TYR A 129 -11.45 0.59 -14.07
C TYR A 129 -11.33 -0.86 -14.52
N PHE A 130 -10.25 -1.21 -15.22
CA PHE A 130 -10.00 -2.60 -15.61
C PHE A 130 -9.86 -3.52 -14.38
N VAL A 131 -9.08 -3.10 -13.38
CA VAL A 131 -8.92 -3.85 -12.12
C VAL A 131 -10.24 -3.99 -11.39
N MET A 132 -11.00 -2.90 -11.24
CA MET A 132 -12.31 -2.91 -10.58
C MET A 132 -13.29 -3.84 -11.28
N THR A 133 -13.34 -3.83 -12.62
CA THR A 133 -14.19 -4.77 -13.37
C THR A 133 -13.74 -6.22 -13.16
N ALA A 134 -12.44 -6.51 -13.19
CA ALA A 134 -11.94 -7.86 -12.95
C ALA A 134 -12.22 -8.35 -11.51
N LEU A 135 -12.03 -7.48 -10.52
CA LEU A 135 -12.35 -7.76 -9.12
C LEU A 135 -13.85 -7.91 -8.90
N PHE A 136 -14.68 -7.14 -9.60
CA PHE A 136 -16.13 -7.27 -9.55
C PHE A 136 -16.59 -8.63 -10.06
N ILE A 137 -16.13 -9.03 -11.26
CA ILE A 137 -16.44 -10.34 -11.85
C ILE A 137 -16.01 -11.46 -10.89
N ARG A 138 -14.77 -11.39 -10.38
CA ARG A 138 -14.29 -12.36 -9.41
C ARG A 138 -15.18 -12.36 -8.15
N GLY A 139 -15.45 -11.20 -7.57
CA GLY A 139 -16.25 -11.03 -6.36
C GLY A 139 -17.63 -11.69 -6.46
N VAL A 140 -18.36 -11.47 -7.56
CA VAL A 140 -19.68 -12.08 -7.75
C VAL A 140 -19.65 -13.59 -8.03
N THR A 141 -18.50 -14.12 -8.47
CA THR A 141 -18.32 -15.57 -8.71
C THR A 141 -17.87 -16.35 -7.47
N LEU A 142 -17.42 -15.68 -6.39
CA LEU A 142 -17.04 -16.37 -5.16
C LEU A 142 -18.29 -16.89 -4.42
N PRO A 143 -18.20 -18.07 -3.78
CA PRO A 143 -19.25 -18.53 -2.88
C PRO A 143 -19.39 -17.57 -1.70
N GLY A 144 -20.63 -17.31 -1.28
CA GLY A 144 -20.93 -16.35 -0.21
C GLY A 144 -21.00 -14.89 -0.66
N ALA A 145 -20.90 -14.60 -1.97
CA ALA A 145 -21.03 -13.22 -2.47
C ALA A 145 -22.37 -12.55 -2.11
N GLY A 146 -23.45 -13.32 -1.98
CA GLY A 146 -24.78 -12.82 -1.62
C GLY A 146 -24.91 -12.35 -0.17
N ASP A 147 -24.03 -12.78 0.74
CA ASP A 147 -24.07 -12.35 2.15
C ASP A 147 -23.46 -10.96 2.35
N GLY A 148 -22.64 -10.50 1.39
CA GLY A 148 -21.94 -9.21 1.44
C GLY A 148 -22.55 -8.09 0.58
N ILE A 149 -23.54 -8.40 -0.28
CA ILE A 149 -24.27 -7.44 -1.13
C ILE A 149 -25.59 -7.08 -0.44
#